data_AF-A0AAD9AJK7-F1
#
_entry.id   AF-A0AAD9AJK7-F1
#
_cell.length_a   1.000
_cell.length_b   1.000
_cell.length_c   1.000
_cell.angle_alpha   90.00
_cell.angle_beta   90.00
_cell.angle_gamma   90.00
#
_symmetry.space_group_name_H-M   'P 1'
#
loop_
_entity.id
_entity.type
_entity.pdbx_description
1 polymer ?
#
loop_
_entity_poly.entity_id
_entity_poly.type
_entity_poly.pdbx_seq_one_letter_code
_entity_poly.pdbx_strand_id
1 'polypeptide(L)'
;MLHLATLFTFIAAFVLSIASLARAQGSCRCGDPTFLAIRHVNISSTQPVQNCTPYKILDARGSGEPQGVSLSFQIAIERMIANTTEITTESIIYPASFDQNVSVGVQNTVDTIRRGLQDCPNQKYALLGYSQGATVVLEALGKLDHETIKAINAVVIVGNPYRTPGRASNVDSQGRPDNRT
;
A
#
# COMPACT_ATOMS: atom_id res chain seq x y z
N MET A 1 -22.56 37.38 -60.05
CA MET A 1 -21.62 36.95 -61.12
C MET A 1 -20.22 37.06 -60.57
N LEU A 2 -19.25 36.15 -60.67
CA LEU A 2 -19.12 34.75 -61.03
C LEU A 2 -17.59 34.52 -60.88
N HIS A 3 -17.15 33.47 -60.16
CA HIS A 3 -15.80 32.86 -60.23
C HIS A 3 -14.59 33.68 -59.73
N LEU A 4 -13.42 33.12 -59.36
CA LEU A 4 -12.98 31.84 -58.78
C LEU A 4 -11.45 31.98 -58.64
N ALA A 5 -10.89 31.42 -57.56
CA ALA A 5 -9.58 30.75 -57.47
C ALA A 5 -8.23 31.52 -57.34
N THR A 6 -7.45 30.96 -56.40
CA THR A 6 -5.96 30.84 -56.32
C THR A 6 -5.15 32.08 -55.88
N LEU A 7 -4.12 32.03 -55.01
CA LEU A 7 -3.06 31.02 -54.86
C LEU A 7 -2.22 31.29 -53.56
N PHE A 8 -1.95 30.23 -52.78
CA PHE A 8 -0.67 29.87 -52.10
C PHE A 8 -0.05 30.66 -50.90
N THR A 9 0.29 29.87 -49.86
CA THR A 9 1.54 29.86 -49.02
C THR A 9 1.87 31.03 -48.08
N PHE A 10 2.48 30.90 -46.90
CA PHE A 10 2.78 29.85 -45.90
C PHE A 10 3.61 30.60 -44.79
N ILE A 11 3.64 30.07 -43.54
CA ILE A 11 4.72 30.19 -42.53
C ILE A 11 4.63 31.24 -41.38
N ALA A 12 4.65 30.64 -40.17
CA ALA A 12 5.26 31.04 -38.88
C ALA A 12 4.60 32.11 -38.00
N ALA A 13 3.68 31.66 -37.13
CA ALA A 13 3.58 32.21 -35.78
C ALA A 13 4.48 31.40 -34.83
N PHE A 14 5.56 32.04 -34.40
CA PHE A 14 6.57 31.56 -33.47
C PHE A 14 5.97 31.56 -32.04
N VAL A 15 5.47 30.43 -31.56
CA VAL A 15 5.02 30.28 -30.17
C VAL A 15 6.20 29.78 -29.34
N LEU A 16 6.83 30.68 -28.59
CA LEU A 16 7.71 30.33 -27.48
C LEU A 16 6.88 29.57 -26.44
N SER A 17 7.12 28.27 -26.33
CA SER A 17 6.66 27.48 -25.18
C SER A 17 7.88 27.05 -24.39
N ILE A 18 8.20 27.80 -23.36
CA ILE A 18 9.23 27.46 -22.37
C ILE A 18 8.59 26.43 -21.43
N ALA A 19 8.90 25.15 -21.64
CA ALA A 19 8.51 24.10 -20.72
C ALA A 19 9.33 24.23 -19.43
N SER A 20 8.72 24.80 -18.39
CA SER A 20 9.28 24.79 -17.05
C SER A 20 9.30 23.36 -16.51
N LEU A 21 10.46 22.71 -16.55
CA LEU A 21 10.73 21.48 -15.81
C LEU A 21 10.75 21.81 -14.31
N ALA A 22 9.59 21.75 -13.66
CA ALA A 22 9.51 21.77 -12.21
C ALA A 22 10.14 20.48 -11.67
N ARG A 23 11.36 20.60 -11.15
CA ARG A 23 12.00 19.59 -10.30
C ARG A 23 11.06 19.30 -9.12
N ALA A 24 10.54 18.07 -9.01
CA ALA A 24 9.92 17.59 -7.79
C ALA A 24 11.00 17.50 -6.70
N GLN A 25 11.12 18.55 -5.90
CA GLN A 25 11.93 18.54 -4.69
C GLN A 25 11.16 17.71 -3.65
N GLY A 26 11.64 16.50 -3.39
CA GLY A 26 11.12 15.67 -2.30
C GLY A 26 11.44 16.28 -0.95
N SER A 27 10.57 17.16 -0.45
CA SER A 27 10.54 17.50 0.97
C SER A 27 9.85 16.37 1.73
N CYS A 28 10.42 15.96 2.87
CA CYS A 28 9.77 14.99 3.75
C CYS A 28 8.51 15.62 4.36
N ARG A 29 7.32 15.24 3.85
CA ARG A 29 6.00 15.76 4.28
C ARG A 29 5.38 14.91 5.39
N CYS A 30 6.14 14.55 6.41
CA CYS A 30 5.54 13.90 7.59
C CYS A 30 4.73 14.95 8.37
N GLY A 31 3.41 14.77 8.47
CA GLY A 31 2.53 15.57 9.33
C GLY A 31 1.76 16.73 8.67
N ASP A 32 1.80 16.86 7.34
CA ASP A 32 0.99 17.87 6.63
C ASP A 32 -0.50 17.45 6.62
N PRO A 33 -1.46 18.28 7.06
CA PRO A 33 -2.88 17.92 7.08
C PRO A 33 -3.46 17.65 5.69
N THR A 34 -2.85 18.16 4.62
CA THR A 34 -3.24 17.83 3.23
C THR A 34 -2.94 16.37 2.87
N PHE A 35 -2.11 15.66 3.66
CA PHE A 35 -1.88 14.23 3.53
C PHE A 35 -3.16 13.41 3.74
N LEU A 36 -4.02 13.84 4.67
CA LEU A 36 -5.33 13.20 4.91
C LEU A 36 -6.32 13.41 3.75
N ALA A 37 -6.02 14.34 2.85
CA ALA A 37 -6.83 14.62 1.67
C ALA A 37 -6.36 13.84 0.43
N ILE A 38 -5.25 13.08 0.50
CA ILE A 38 -4.88 12.16 -0.58
C ILE A 38 -5.98 11.11 -0.66
N ARG A 39 -6.61 10.96 -1.83
CA ARG A 39 -7.54 9.86 -2.04
C ARG A 39 -6.77 8.56 -1.90
N HIS A 40 -7.03 7.84 -0.80
CA HIS A 40 -6.75 6.42 -0.75
C HIS A 40 -7.54 5.80 -1.90
N VAL A 41 -6.84 5.22 -2.87
CA VAL A 41 -7.52 4.41 -3.88
C VAL A 41 -8.05 3.21 -3.13
N ASN A 42 -9.35 2.99 -3.19
CA ASN A 42 -9.92 1.75 -2.69
C ASN A 42 -9.57 0.64 -3.70
N ILE A 43 -8.32 0.17 -3.60
CA ILE A 43 -7.76 -0.89 -4.44
C ILE A 43 -8.30 -2.27 -4.00
N SER A 44 -8.96 -2.31 -2.84
CA SER A 44 -9.65 -3.50 -2.35
C SER A 44 -10.72 -3.91 -3.37
N SER A 45 -10.48 -5.02 -4.05
CA SER A 45 -11.49 -5.59 -4.94
C SER A 45 -12.54 -6.29 -4.08
N THR A 46 -13.81 -5.93 -4.24
CA THR A 46 -14.93 -6.73 -3.73
C THR A 46 -15.07 -7.94 -4.63
N GLN A 47 -14.19 -8.95 -4.46
CA GLN A 47 -14.36 -10.22 -5.16
C GLN A 47 -15.51 -11.00 -4.49
N PRO A 48 -16.42 -11.60 -5.28
CA PRO A 48 -17.31 -12.61 -4.75
C PRO A 48 -16.44 -13.73 -4.14
N VAL A 49 -16.95 -14.34 -3.07
CA VAL A 49 -16.30 -15.31 -2.15
C VAL A 49 -15.68 -16.54 -2.85
N GLN A 50 -15.76 -16.64 -4.18
CA GLN A 50 -15.56 -17.88 -4.93
C GLN A 50 -14.31 -17.91 -5.84
N ASN A 51 -13.54 -16.83 -5.97
CA ASN A 51 -12.27 -16.85 -6.70
C ASN A 51 -11.08 -16.77 -5.73
N CYS A 52 -10.60 -17.94 -5.30
CA CYS A 52 -9.33 -18.04 -4.58
C CYS A 52 -8.19 -17.51 -5.45
N THR A 53 -7.53 -16.46 -5.01
CA THR A 53 -6.26 -16.02 -5.61
C THR A 53 -5.09 -16.70 -4.90
N PRO A 54 -4.02 -17.09 -5.63
CA PRO A 54 -2.82 -17.65 -5.02
C PRO A 54 -2.25 -16.79 -3.89
N TYR A 55 -2.32 -15.45 -4.05
CA TYR A 55 -1.79 -14.51 -3.07
C TYR A 55 -2.84 -13.48 -2.64
N LYS A 56 -2.79 -13.08 -1.37
CA LYS A 56 -3.57 -11.98 -0.81
C LYS A 56 -2.67 -11.07 0.04
N ILE A 57 -2.69 -9.78 -0.25
CA ILE A 57 -1.97 -8.76 0.52
C ILE A 57 -2.94 -8.18 1.53
N LEU A 58 -2.56 -8.21 2.81
CA LEU A 58 -3.25 -7.51 3.88
C LEU A 58 -2.41 -6.32 4.32
N ASP A 59 -2.99 -5.11 4.30
CA ASP A 59 -2.28 -3.90 4.71
C ASP A 59 -2.94 -3.23 5.93
N ALA A 60 -2.12 -2.85 6.91
CA ALA A 60 -2.52 -2.16 8.13
C ALA A 60 -1.84 -0.78 8.17
N ARG A 61 -2.67 0.26 8.30
CA ARG A 61 -2.29 1.67 8.17
C ARG A 61 -1.70 2.30 9.44
N GLY A 62 -1.26 3.54 9.37
CA GLY A 62 -0.79 4.31 10.51
C GLY A 62 -1.93 5.05 11.22
N SER A 63 -1.64 5.56 12.42
CA SER A 63 -2.59 6.36 13.18
C SER A 63 -3.05 7.59 12.39
N GLY A 64 -4.35 7.86 12.40
CA GLY A 64 -4.97 8.98 11.72
C GLY A 64 -5.16 8.79 10.21
N GLU A 65 -4.61 7.74 9.60
CA GLU A 65 -4.92 7.44 8.20
C GLU A 65 -6.40 7.04 8.05
N PRO A 66 -7.10 7.50 6.99
CA PRO A 66 -8.47 7.06 6.71
C PRO A 66 -8.49 5.56 6.36
N GLN A 67 -9.64 4.90 6.56
CA GLN A 67 -9.80 3.49 6.20
C GLN A 67 -9.57 3.27 4.70
N GLY A 68 -8.69 2.32 4.38
CA GLY A 68 -8.22 2.02 3.02
C GLY A 68 -6.73 1.69 3.05
N VAL A 69 -6.14 1.57 1.87
CA VAL A 69 -4.73 1.21 1.71
C VAL A 69 -3.84 2.27 2.33
N SER A 70 -2.88 1.88 3.18
CA SER A 70 -1.92 2.81 3.76
C SER A 70 -1.11 3.53 2.68
N LEU A 71 -0.92 4.83 2.85
CA LEU A 71 -0.13 5.66 1.94
C LEU A 71 1.33 5.19 1.83
N SER A 72 1.84 4.53 2.88
CA SER A 72 3.17 3.92 2.87
C SER A 72 3.32 2.77 1.88
N PHE A 73 2.22 2.10 1.52
CA PHE A 73 2.23 0.93 0.64
C PHE A 73 1.50 1.12 -0.68
N GLN A 74 0.72 2.20 -0.85
CA GLN A 74 -0.13 2.41 -2.02
C GLN A 74 0.60 2.19 -3.35
N ILE A 75 1.71 2.90 -3.59
CA ILE A 75 2.46 2.78 -4.86
C ILE A 75 3.04 1.38 -5.04
N ALA A 76 3.49 0.73 -3.96
CA ALA A 76 4.05 -0.61 -4.03
C ALA A 76 2.95 -1.63 -4.40
N ILE A 77 1.79 -1.54 -3.75
CA ILE A 77 0.64 -2.41 -4.02
C ILE A 77 0.13 -2.20 -5.44
N GLU A 78 -0.08 -0.95 -5.88
CA GLU A 78 -0.50 -0.63 -7.24
C GLU A 78 0.42 -1.27 -8.29
N ARG A 79 1.73 -1.20 -8.08
CA ARG A 79 2.72 -1.82 -8.97
C ARG A 79 2.70 -3.35 -8.93
N MET A 80 2.50 -3.94 -7.75
CA MET A 80 2.45 -5.41 -7.61
C MET A 80 1.25 -6.02 -8.34
N ILE A 81 0.11 -5.32 -8.35
CA ILE A 81 -1.13 -5.85 -8.95
C ILE A 81 -1.36 -5.42 -10.39
N ALA A 82 -0.58 -4.44 -10.92
CA ALA A 82 -0.86 -3.80 -12.20
C ALA A 82 -1.06 -4.76 -13.38
N ASN A 83 -0.35 -5.89 -13.39
CA ASN A 83 -0.33 -6.83 -14.51
C ASN A 83 -0.59 -8.29 -14.08
N THR A 84 -1.30 -8.51 -12.97
CA THR A 84 -1.62 -9.86 -12.49
C THR A 84 -3.02 -9.94 -11.91
N THR A 85 -3.65 -11.10 -12.07
CA THR A 85 -4.90 -11.47 -11.40
C THR A 85 -4.68 -12.43 -10.23
N GLU A 86 -3.43 -12.82 -9.98
CA GLU A 86 -3.07 -13.79 -8.93
C GLU A 86 -2.99 -13.17 -7.53
N ILE A 87 -3.08 -11.84 -7.44
CA ILE A 87 -2.96 -11.07 -6.20
C ILE A 87 -4.26 -10.32 -5.94
N THR A 88 -4.86 -10.56 -4.78
CA THR A 88 -5.89 -9.68 -4.21
C THR A 88 -5.32 -8.85 -3.07
N THR A 89 -5.98 -7.73 -2.75
CA THR A 89 -5.57 -6.82 -1.67
C THR A 89 -6.77 -6.56 -0.78
N GLU A 90 -6.54 -6.44 0.53
CA GLU A 90 -7.55 -6.05 1.51
C GLU A 90 -6.88 -5.22 2.61
N SER A 91 -7.44 -4.04 2.87
CA SER A 91 -6.97 -3.21 3.97
C SER A 91 -7.65 -3.62 5.27
N ILE A 92 -6.86 -3.85 6.31
CA ILE A 92 -7.34 -4.27 7.63
C ILE A 92 -8.31 -3.23 8.19
N ILE A 93 -9.44 -3.71 8.71
CA ILE A 93 -10.52 -2.87 9.22
C ILE A 93 -10.33 -2.65 10.71
N TYR A 94 -10.05 -1.40 11.07
CA TYR A 94 -9.92 -0.94 12.47
C TYR A 94 -9.87 0.60 12.52
N PRO A 95 -10.00 1.23 13.70
CA PRO A 95 -10.09 2.68 13.79
C PRO A 95 -8.84 3.46 13.36
N ALA A 96 -7.64 2.88 13.51
CA ALA A 96 -6.37 3.59 13.40
C ALA A 96 -6.30 4.88 14.26
N SER A 97 -6.88 4.85 15.45
CA SER A 97 -6.92 5.98 16.38
C SER A 97 -5.56 6.25 17.04
N PHE A 98 -5.31 7.47 17.49
CA PHE A 98 -4.04 7.83 18.14
C PHE A 98 -3.82 7.20 19.52
N ASP A 99 -4.86 6.62 20.12
CA ASP A 99 -4.79 5.89 21.41
C ASP A 99 -4.00 4.57 21.35
N GLN A 100 -3.58 4.15 20.16
CA GLN A 100 -2.82 2.91 19.92
C GLN A 100 -3.53 1.62 20.31
N ASN A 101 -4.86 1.64 20.45
CA ASN A 101 -5.61 0.40 20.66
C ASN A 101 -5.76 -0.40 19.35
N VAL A 102 -4.90 -1.40 19.17
CA VAL A 102 -4.84 -2.23 17.95
C VAL A 102 -5.72 -3.48 18.01
N SER A 103 -6.39 -3.75 19.13
CA SER A 103 -7.10 -5.02 19.37
C SER A 103 -8.07 -5.42 18.25
N VAL A 104 -8.83 -4.44 17.74
CA VAL A 104 -9.76 -4.62 16.62
C VAL A 104 -9.02 -5.01 15.33
N GLY A 105 -7.91 -4.32 15.01
CA GLY A 105 -7.12 -4.61 13.81
C GLY A 105 -6.43 -5.97 13.88
N VAL A 106 -5.93 -6.33 15.06
CA VAL A 106 -5.33 -7.65 15.31
C VAL A 106 -6.38 -8.76 15.11
N GLN A 107 -7.57 -8.59 15.70
CA GLN A 107 -8.66 -9.55 15.56
C GLN A 107 -9.12 -9.67 14.11
N ASN A 108 -9.33 -8.55 13.42
CA ASN A 108 -9.71 -8.52 12.02
C ASN A 108 -8.68 -9.23 11.13
N THR A 109 -7.38 -8.99 11.34
CA THR A 109 -6.30 -9.66 10.60
C THR A 109 -6.33 -11.17 10.78
N VAL A 110 -6.42 -11.64 12.03
CA VAL A 110 -6.47 -13.07 12.37
C VAL A 110 -7.70 -13.74 11.75
N ASP A 111 -8.87 -13.10 11.87
CA ASP A 111 -10.13 -13.64 11.34
C ASP A 111 -10.14 -13.67 9.81
N THR A 112 -9.60 -12.64 9.15
CA THR A 112 -9.48 -12.59 7.69
C THR A 112 -8.59 -13.71 7.16
N ILE A 113 -7.45 -13.98 7.80
CA ILE A 113 -6.54 -15.07 7.39
C ILE A 113 -7.19 -16.44 7.65
N ARG A 114 -7.77 -16.65 8.83
CA ARG A 114 -8.40 -17.94 9.18
C ARG A 114 -9.57 -18.27 8.26
N ARG A 115 -10.46 -17.31 8.03
CA ARG A 115 -11.59 -17.47 7.10
C ARG A 115 -11.10 -17.70 5.68
N GLY A 116 -10.12 -16.90 5.24
CA GLY A 116 -9.53 -17.06 3.91
C GLY A 116 -8.88 -18.42 3.69
N LEU A 117 -8.23 -19.01 4.69
CA LEU A 117 -7.67 -20.37 4.60
C LEU A 117 -8.73 -21.48 4.70
N GLN A 118 -9.87 -21.23 5.34
CA GLN A 118 -11.01 -22.15 5.31
C GLN A 118 -11.61 -22.22 3.90
N ASP A 119 -11.76 -21.07 3.24
CA ASP A 119 -12.33 -20.98 1.90
C ASP A 119 -11.31 -21.35 0.80
N CYS A 120 -10.04 -20.97 1.01
CA CYS A 120 -8.93 -21.12 0.06
C CYS A 120 -7.68 -21.70 0.75
N PRO A 121 -7.61 -23.03 0.99
CA PRO A 121 -6.54 -23.65 1.79
C PRO A 121 -5.11 -23.44 1.27
N ASN A 122 -4.96 -23.14 -0.02
CA ASN A 122 -3.66 -22.92 -0.67
C ASN A 122 -3.29 -21.43 -0.78
N GLN A 123 -4.17 -20.51 -0.36
CA GLN A 123 -3.91 -19.07 -0.45
C GLN A 123 -2.74 -18.68 0.46
N LYS A 124 -1.83 -17.87 -0.09
CA LYS A 124 -0.70 -17.30 0.64
C LYS A 124 -0.93 -15.83 0.93
N TYR A 125 -0.36 -15.35 2.03
CA TYR A 125 -0.55 -13.98 2.50
C TYR A 125 0.76 -13.22 2.56
N ALA A 126 0.70 -11.94 2.23
CA ALA A 126 1.71 -10.95 2.57
C ALA A 126 1.09 -9.93 3.52
N LEU A 127 1.76 -9.66 4.65
CA LEU A 127 1.28 -8.71 5.65
C LEU A 127 2.12 -7.43 5.61
N LEU A 128 1.48 -6.29 5.41
CA LEU A 128 2.12 -4.98 5.33
C LEU A 128 1.64 -4.11 6.49
N GLY A 129 2.55 -3.56 7.31
CA GLY A 129 2.17 -2.76 8.47
C GLY A 129 2.97 -1.46 8.58
N TYR A 130 2.27 -0.32 8.69
CA TYR A 130 2.91 0.99 8.84
C TYR A 130 2.63 1.62 10.20
N SER A 131 3.66 2.06 10.93
CA SER A 131 3.53 2.75 12.21
C SER A 131 2.68 1.92 13.20
N GLN A 132 1.50 2.37 13.61
CA GLN A 132 0.55 1.56 14.39
C GLN A 132 0.15 0.24 13.70
N GLY A 133 0.03 0.22 12.38
CA GLY A 133 -0.23 -1.00 11.61
C GLY A 133 0.91 -2.02 11.68
N ALA A 134 2.15 -1.59 11.97
CA ALA A 134 3.23 -2.53 12.26
C ALA A 134 2.95 -3.29 13.57
N THR A 135 2.40 -2.60 14.59
CA THR A 135 1.93 -3.23 15.83
C THR A 135 0.81 -4.24 15.54
N VAL A 136 -0.18 -3.87 14.73
CA VAL A 136 -1.27 -4.77 14.31
C VAL A 136 -0.73 -6.06 13.72
N VAL A 137 0.20 -5.95 12.76
CA VAL A 137 0.79 -7.12 12.09
C VAL A 137 1.60 -7.99 13.05
N LEU A 138 2.46 -7.39 13.89
CA LEU A 138 3.29 -8.13 14.84
C LEU A 138 2.44 -8.87 15.89
N GLU A 139 1.43 -8.22 16.45
CA GLU A 139 0.53 -8.87 17.42
C GLU A 139 -0.34 -9.95 16.77
N ALA A 140 -0.81 -9.74 15.54
CA ALA A 140 -1.55 -10.75 14.80
C ALA A 140 -0.70 -12.01 14.57
N LEU A 141 0.56 -11.85 14.12
CA LEU A 141 1.50 -12.97 13.98
C LEU A 141 1.68 -13.75 15.28
N GLY A 142 1.70 -13.07 16.43
CA GLY A 142 1.78 -13.71 17.75
C GLY A 142 0.52 -14.50 18.16
N LYS A 143 -0.62 -14.31 17.48
CA LYS A 143 -1.89 -15.01 17.75
C LYS A 143 -2.20 -16.13 16.74
N LEU A 144 -1.48 -16.20 15.63
CA LEU A 144 -1.65 -17.25 14.64
C LEU A 144 -1.01 -18.55 15.13
N ASP A 145 -1.66 -19.69 14.87
CA ASP A 145 -1.05 -20.99 15.12
C ASP A 145 0.03 -21.31 14.07
N HIS A 146 0.82 -22.34 14.37
CA HIS A 146 1.96 -22.73 13.55
C HIS A 146 1.58 -23.11 12.12
N GLU A 147 0.40 -23.71 11.90
CA GLU A 147 -0.06 -24.07 10.55
C GLU A 147 -0.49 -22.83 9.76
N THR A 148 -1.20 -21.91 10.40
CA THR A 148 -1.63 -20.65 9.78
C THR A 148 -0.43 -19.78 9.41
N ILE A 149 0.61 -19.72 10.25
CA ILE A 149 1.83 -18.95 9.95
C ILE A 149 2.52 -19.43 8.67
N LYS A 150 2.45 -20.72 8.30
CA LYS A 150 3.03 -21.24 7.05
C LYS A 150 2.35 -20.71 5.79
N ALA A 151 1.17 -20.10 5.91
CA ALA A 151 0.51 -19.40 4.82
C ALA A 151 1.07 -17.97 4.63
N ILE A 152 1.82 -17.43 5.59
CA ILE A 152 2.40 -16.09 5.51
C ILE A 152 3.74 -16.16 4.78
N ASN A 153 3.76 -15.73 3.52
CA ASN A 153 4.96 -15.75 2.69
C ASN A 153 5.87 -14.54 2.90
N ALA A 154 5.30 -13.41 3.33
CA ALA A 154 6.05 -12.18 3.51
C ALA A 154 5.43 -11.31 4.62
N VAL A 155 6.31 -10.60 5.33
CA VAL A 155 5.93 -9.54 6.28
C VAL A 155 6.81 -8.34 5.99
N VAL A 156 6.21 -7.19 5.74
CA VAL A 156 6.91 -5.92 5.56
C VAL A 156 6.33 -4.91 6.54
N ILE A 157 7.19 -4.37 7.40
CA ILE A 157 6.79 -3.36 8.39
C ILE A 157 7.65 -2.11 8.24
N VAL A 158 7.00 -0.95 8.18
CA VAL A 158 7.63 0.36 8.03
C VAL A 158 7.30 1.20 9.27
N GLY A 159 8.30 1.86 9.85
CA GLY A 159 8.09 2.65 11.06
C GLY A 159 7.69 1.81 12.28
N ASN A 160 8.21 0.59 12.40
CA ASN A 160 7.93 -0.32 13.52
C ASN A 160 8.37 0.30 14.87
N PRO A 161 7.44 0.57 15.81
CA PRO A 161 7.78 1.13 17.13
C PRO A 161 8.59 0.15 18.01
N TYR A 162 8.60 -1.14 17.67
CA TYR A 162 9.32 -2.20 18.38
C TYR A 162 10.57 -2.69 17.64
N ARG A 163 11.18 -1.84 16.80
CA ARG A 163 12.39 -2.20 16.06
C ARG A 163 13.48 -2.68 17.03
N THR A 164 13.89 -3.93 16.91
CA THR A 164 15.05 -4.46 17.64
C THR A 164 16.32 -4.26 16.82
N PRO A 165 17.38 -3.65 17.35
CA PRO A 165 18.63 -3.45 16.62
C PRO A 165 19.31 -4.75 16.18
N GLY A 166 20.06 -4.71 15.08
CA GLY A 166 20.86 -5.84 14.60
C GLY A 166 20.08 -7.03 13.99
N ARG A 167 18.76 -6.92 13.83
CA ARG A 167 17.98 -7.95 13.12
C ARG A 167 18.32 -7.92 11.63
N ALA A 168 18.58 -9.09 11.05
CA ALA A 168 18.88 -9.24 9.62
C ALA A 168 17.75 -8.72 8.70
N SER A 169 16.52 -8.67 9.20
CA SER A 169 15.35 -8.12 8.49
C SER A 169 15.30 -6.59 8.48
N ASN A 170 16.14 -5.91 9.26
CA ASN A 170 16.13 -4.45 9.31
C ASN A 170 16.86 -3.88 8.09
N VAL A 171 16.17 -3.04 7.35
CA VAL A 171 16.73 -2.28 6.23
C VAL A 171 16.43 -0.79 6.36
N ASP A 172 17.29 0.04 5.78
CA ASP A 172 17.06 1.48 5.67
C ASP A 172 16.08 1.82 4.53
N SER A 173 15.83 3.12 4.31
CA SER A 173 14.90 3.57 3.26
C SER A 173 15.40 3.31 1.84
N GLN A 174 16.64 2.87 1.66
CA GLN A 174 17.22 2.44 0.39
C GLN A 174 17.25 0.91 0.26
N GLY A 175 16.73 0.16 1.24
CA GLY A 175 16.74 -1.30 1.26
C GLY A 175 18.09 -1.92 1.63
N ARG A 176 19.02 -1.14 2.19
CA ARG A 176 20.33 -1.63 2.64
C ARG A 176 20.23 -2.09 4.10
N PRO A 177 21.09 -3.02 4.58
CA PRO A 177 21.09 -3.42 5.99
C PRO A 177 21.14 -2.23 6.95
N ASP A 178 20.22 -2.18 7.92
CA ASP A 178 20.14 -1.12 8.91
C ASP A 178 20.92 -1.47 10.19
N ASN A 179 22.13 -0.94 10.29
CA ASN A 179 23.04 -1.13 11.42
C ASN A 179 22.88 -0.11 12.54
N ARG A 180 21.85 0.75 12.51
CA ARG A 180 21.60 1.68 13.62
C ARG A 180 21.30 0.90 14.90
N THR A 181 21.82 1.38 16.02
CA THR A 181 21.59 0.85 17.37
C THR A 181 20.42 1.56 18.02
#